data_AF-A0A3D5DJ35-F1
#
_entry.id   AF-A0A3D5DJ35-F1
#
_cell.length_a   1.000
_cell.length_b   1.000
_cell.length_c   1.000
_cell.angle_alpha   90.00
_cell.angle_beta   90.00
_cell.angle_gamma   90.00
#
_symmetry.space_group_name_H-M   'P 1'
#
loop_
_entity.id
_entity.type
_entity.pdbx_description
1 polymer ?
#
loop_
_entity_poly.entity_id
_entity_poly.type
_entity_poly.pdbx_seq_one_letter_code
_entity_poly.pdbx_strand_id
1 'polypeptide(L)'
;MTSPLSIRFDAALLARLRRRVHATPGSTTSALAQRLIDEGLRMSDHPGVIFKDGPSGRRAALAYGPDIWEIVKFLREIDGCGPAALDAAAEVLAVDASRIATAVSYYTSYPDEIDAEITDADEVSARAEEAWRIQRRLIA
;
A
#
# COMPACT_ATOMS: atom_id res chain seq x y z
N MET A 1 -10.18 0.87 -20.87
CA MET A 1 -9.96 1.85 -21.96
C MET A 1 -9.52 3.16 -21.32
N THR A 2 -8.51 3.85 -21.85
CA THR A 2 -8.12 5.19 -21.38
C THR A 2 -8.85 6.25 -22.21
N SER A 3 -9.29 7.32 -21.56
CA SER A 3 -9.95 8.47 -22.22
C SER A 3 -9.12 9.73 -21.97
N PRO A 4 -8.84 10.57 -22.98
CA PRO A 4 -8.03 11.77 -22.82
C PRO A 4 -8.78 12.86 -22.04
N LEU A 5 -8.10 13.50 -21.10
CA LEU A 5 -8.56 14.69 -20.40
C LEU A 5 -7.53 15.81 -20.56
N SER A 6 -7.92 16.93 -21.17
CA SER A 6 -7.03 18.08 -21.33
C SER A 6 -7.09 18.98 -20.10
N ILE A 7 -5.96 19.12 -19.39
CA ILE A 7 -5.85 19.91 -18.17
C ILE A 7 -4.78 20.99 -18.38
N ARG A 8 -5.12 22.23 -18.05
CA ARG A 8 -4.14 23.32 -17.99
C ARG A 8 -3.45 23.28 -16.63
N PHE A 9 -2.12 23.14 -16.66
CA PHE A 9 -1.31 23.20 -15.45
C PHE A 9 -0.75 24.60 -15.26
N ASP A 10 -0.79 25.09 -14.03
CA ASP A 10 0.07 26.19 -13.62
C ASP A 10 1.54 25.85 -13.85
N ALA A 11 2.33 26.84 -14.26
CA ALA A 11 3.73 26.65 -14.64
C ALA A 11 4.59 26.13 -13.47
N ALA A 12 4.33 26.62 -12.25
CA ALA A 12 5.07 26.18 -11.07
C ALA A 12 4.70 24.75 -10.68
N LEU A 13 3.42 24.37 -10.79
CA LEU A 13 2.97 22.99 -10.56
C LEU A 13 3.59 22.02 -11.58
N LEU A 14 3.57 22.35 -12.87
CA LEU A 14 4.17 21.52 -13.91
C LEU A 14 5.69 21.34 -13.70
N ALA A 15 6.38 22.41 -13.30
CA ALA A 15 7.80 22.35 -12.97
C ALA A 15 8.07 21.43 -11.77
N ARG A 16 7.24 21.49 -10.71
CA ARG A 16 7.33 20.57 -9.56
C ARG A 16 7.13 19.12 -9.98
N LEU A 17 6.14 18.85 -10.83
CA LEU A 17 5.85 17.50 -11.32
C LEU A 17 7.03 16.94 -12.13
N ARG A 18 7.58 17.72 -13.07
CA ARG A 18 8.75 17.32 -13.89
C ARG A 18 9.99 17.04 -13.04
N ARG A 19 10.26 17.86 -12.00
CA ARG A 19 11.36 17.59 -11.06
C ARG A 19 11.21 16.23 -10.37
N ARG A 20 9.99 15.86 -9.98
CA ARG A 20 9.73 14.58 -9.32
C ARG A 20 9.90 13.40 -10.27
N VAL A 21 9.52 13.55 -11.54
CA VAL A 21 9.79 12.54 -12.59
C VAL A 21 11.28 12.31 -12.80
N HIS A 22 12.11 13.37 -12.80
CA HIS A 22 13.56 13.20 -12.96
C HIS A 22 14.21 12.37 -11.85
N ALA A 23 13.59 12.31 -10.67
CA ALA A 23 14.04 11.45 -9.56
C ALA A 23 13.53 10.00 -9.67
N THR A 24 12.69 9.68 -10.66
CA THR A 24 12.08 8.36 -10.85
C THR A 24 12.31 7.87 -12.29
N PRO A 25 13.41 7.14 -12.56
CA PRO A 25 13.72 6.63 -13.89
C PRO A 25 12.56 5.80 -14.48
N GLY A 26 12.26 6.01 -15.76
CA GLY A 26 11.19 5.28 -16.46
C GLY A 26 9.78 5.83 -16.29
N SER A 27 9.57 6.85 -15.45
CA SER A 27 8.25 7.50 -15.33
C SER A 27 8.09 8.66 -16.32
N THR A 28 6.87 8.90 -16.80
CA THR A 28 6.52 10.09 -17.59
C THR A 28 5.76 11.09 -16.73
N THR A 29 5.74 12.36 -17.14
CA THR A 29 4.95 13.41 -16.45
C THR A 29 3.46 13.06 -16.41
N SER A 30 2.91 12.51 -17.49
CA SER A 30 1.51 12.09 -17.54
C SER A 30 1.23 10.89 -16.62
N ALA A 31 2.10 9.88 -16.61
CA ALA A 31 1.95 8.71 -15.74
C ALA A 31 1.99 9.10 -14.25
N LEU A 32 2.92 9.99 -13.86
CA LEU A 32 2.98 10.48 -12.49
C LEU A 32 1.75 11.33 -12.14
N ALA A 33 1.28 12.20 -13.05
CA ALA A 33 0.07 12.97 -12.82
C ALA A 33 -1.16 12.08 -12.62
N GLN A 34 -1.35 11.09 -13.50
CA GLN A 34 -2.46 10.15 -13.41
C GLN A 34 -2.43 9.38 -12.10
N ARG A 35 -1.25 8.90 -11.69
CA ARG A 35 -1.09 8.22 -10.40
C ARG A 35 -1.43 9.11 -9.22
N LEU A 36 -0.89 10.34 -9.17
CA LEU A 36 -1.16 11.27 -8.07
C LEU A 36 -2.64 11.68 -8.00
N ILE A 37 -3.34 11.73 -9.13
CA ILE A 37 -4.79 11.98 -9.17
C ILE A 37 -5.54 10.78 -8.62
N ASP A 38 -5.24 9.57 -9.09
CA ASP A 38 -5.86 8.33 -8.60
C ASP A 38 -5.66 8.16 -7.09
N GLU A 39 -4.41 8.24 -6.62
CA GLU A 39 -4.08 8.21 -5.20
C GLU A 39 -4.80 9.32 -4.41
N GLY A 40 -4.87 10.53 -4.95
CA GLY A 40 -5.58 11.65 -4.31
C GLY A 40 -7.08 11.43 -4.15
N LEU A 41 -7.73 10.82 -5.14
CA LEU A 41 -9.15 10.44 -5.05
C LEU A 41 -9.34 9.35 -4.00
N ARG A 42 -8.51 8.31 -4.02
CA ARG A 42 -8.54 7.22 -3.04
C ARG A 42 -8.34 7.69 -1.60
N MET A 43 -7.41 8.61 -1.38
CA MET A 43 -7.18 9.22 -0.07
C MET A 43 -8.35 10.11 0.38
N SER A 44 -9.10 10.69 -0.57
CA SER A 44 -10.32 11.45 -0.29
C SER A 44 -11.48 10.53 0.09
N ASP A 45 -11.60 9.38 -0.59
CA ASP A 45 -12.64 8.37 -0.33
C ASP A 45 -12.37 7.58 0.97
N HIS A 46 -11.10 7.42 1.33
CA HIS A 46 -10.65 6.70 2.54
C HIS A 46 -9.75 7.58 3.42
N PRO A 47 -10.32 8.52 4.19
CA PRO A 47 -9.54 9.42 5.05
C PRO A 47 -8.66 8.66 6.04
N GLY A 48 -7.37 9.00 6.05
CA GLY A 48 -6.36 8.32 6.87
C GLY A 48 -5.50 7.31 6.11
N VAL A 49 -5.87 6.96 4.87
CA VAL A 49 -4.99 6.23 3.93
C VAL A 49 -4.02 7.20 3.28
N ILE A 50 -2.78 6.75 3.06
CA ILE A 50 -1.72 7.43 2.32
C ILE A 50 -1.03 6.44 1.37
N PHE A 51 -0.29 6.96 0.39
CA PHE A 51 0.57 6.15 -0.48
C PHE A 51 2.04 6.47 -0.25
N LYS A 52 2.83 5.47 0.10
CA LYS A 52 4.26 5.59 0.38
C LYS A 52 5.07 4.58 -0.43
N ASP A 53 6.33 4.92 -0.69
CA ASP A 53 7.26 4.03 -1.38
C ASP A 53 7.84 3.03 -0.36
N GLY A 54 7.98 1.77 -0.76
CA GLY A 54 8.53 0.69 0.03
C GLY A 54 9.30 -0.33 -0.82
N PRO A 55 9.85 -1.39 -0.21
CA PRO A 55 10.71 -2.35 -0.92
C PRO A 55 10.04 -3.10 -2.08
N SER A 56 8.73 -3.34 -2.04
CA SER A 56 7.99 -3.91 -3.20
C SER A 56 7.31 -2.86 -4.06
N GLY A 57 7.70 -1.59 -3.94
CA GLY A 57 7.12 -0.48 -4.67
C GLY A 57 6.20 0.39 -3.82
N ARG A 58 5.34 1.13 -4.50
CA ARG A 58 4.46 2.13 -3.89
C ARG A 58 3.18 1.46 -3.41
N ARG A 59 2.85 1.60 -2.13
CA ARG A 59 1.77 0.86 -1.45
C ARG A 59 0.84 1.79 -0.69
N ALA A 60 -0.40 1.34 -0.47
CA ALA A 60 -1.33 1.98 0.44
C ALA A 60 -0.96 1.67 1.90
N ALA A 61 -1.07 2.66 2.78
CA ALA A 61 -0.79 2.53 4.21
C ALA A 61 -1.67 3.47 5.05
N LEU A 62 -1.81 3.17 6.34
CA LEU A 62 -2.35 4.15 7.27
C LEU A 62 -1.34 5.29 7.47
N ALA A 63 -1.83 6.54 7.53
CA ALA A 63 -1.02 7.70 7.86
C ALA A 63 -0.39 7.51 9.25
N TYR A 64 0.94 7.48 9.36
CA TYR A 64 1.64 7.11 10.60
C TYR A 64 1.23 5.71 11.10
N GLY A 65 1.30 4.71 10.23
CA GLY A 65 0.91 3.34 10.56
C GLY A 65 1.40 2.30 9.55
N PRO A 66 0.97 1.05 9.73
CA PRO A 66 1.34 -0.07 8.85
C PRO A 66 0.75 0.07 7.45
N ASP A 67 1.25 -0.76 6.54
CA ASP A 67 0.68 -0.92 5.20
C ASP A 67 -0.70 -1.56 5.29
N ILE A 68 -1.59 -1.27 4.34
CA ILE A 68 -2.94 -1.84 4.36
C ILE A 68 -2.89 -3.37 4.19
N TRP A 69 -1.99 -3.89 3.35
CA TRP A 69 -1.81 -5.33 3.19
C TRP A 69 -1.39 -6.03 4.47
N GLU A 70 -0.57 -5.41 5.33
CA GLU A 70 -0.15 -5.99 6.62
C GLU A 70 -1.35 -6.13 7.55
N ILE A 71 -2.22 -5.11 7.60
CA ILE A 71 -3.44 -5.12 8.41
C ILE A 71 -4.39 -6.22 7.92
N VAL A 72 -4.63 -6.29 6.61
CA VAL A 72 -5.54 -7.28 6.02
C VAL A 72 -5.00 -8.70 6.21
N LYS A 73 -3.70 -8.91 6.02
CA LYS A 73 -3.05 -10.20 6.29
C LYS A 73 -3.22 -10.60 7.75
N PHE A 74 -2.94 -9.70 8.69
CA PHE A 74 -3.14 -9.97 10.12
C PHE A 74 -4.60 -10.37 10.43
N LEU A 75 -5.57 -9.63 9.90
CA LEU A 75 -7.00 -9.92 10.10
C LEU A 75 -7.42 -11.28 9.51
N ARG A 76 -6.71 -11.82 8.52
CA ARG A 76 -6.95 -13.16 7.95
C ARG A 76 -6.38 -14.29 8.81
N GLU A 77 -5.34 -14.00 9.58
CA GLU A 77 -4.61 -15.00 10.37
C GLU A 77 -5.16 -15.16 11.79
N ILE A 78 -5.89 -14.16 12.30
CA ILE A 78 -6.50 -14.25 13.63
C ILE A 78 -7.79 -15.08 13.63
N ASP A 79 -7.99 -15.84 14.71
CA ASP A 79 -9.25 -16.51 15.00
C ASP A 79 -10.28 -15.50 15.54
N GLY A 80 -11.09 -14.91 14.65
CA GLY A 80 -12.15 -13.99 15.07
C GLY A 80 -12.78 -13.22 13.92
N CYS A 81 -13.92 -12.59 14.19
CA CYS A 81 -14.58 -11.69 13.23
C CYS A 81 -15.31 -10.54 13.94
N GLY A 82 -15.71 -9.54 13.17
CA GLY A 82 -16.45 -8.38 13.68
C GLY A 82 -15.62 -7.50 14.62
N PRO A 83 -16.24 -6.81 15.58
CA PRO A 83 -15.57 -5.83 16.44
C PRO A 83 -14.36 -6.39 17.20
N ALA A 84 -14.45 -7.62 17.69
CA ALA A 84 -13.35 -8.25 18.44
C ALA A 84 -12.08 -8.43 17.60
N ALA A 85 -12.22 -8.73 16.30
CA ALA A 85 -11.08 -8.81 15.38
C ALA A 85 -10.43 -7.44 15.14
N LEU A 86 -11.24 -6.38 15.06
CA LEU A 86 -10.75 -5.01 14.90
C LEU A 86 -9.97 -4.56 16.14
N ASP A 87 -10.48 -4.86 17.35
CA ASP A 87 -9.82 -4.51 18.61
C ASP A 87 -8.50 -5.29 18.79
N ALA A 88 -8.48 -6.56 18.43
CA ALA A 88 -7.25 -7.36 18.46
C ALA A 88 -6.17 -6.82 17.50
N ALA A 89 -6.56 -6.44 16.27
CA ALA A 89 -5.65 -5.83 15.31
C ALA A 89 -5.17 -4.45 15.77
N ALA A 90 -6.05 -3.64 16.36
CA ALA A 90 -5.71 -2.35 16.94
C ALA A 90 -4.65 -2.47 18.03
N GLU A 91 -4.82 -3.43 18.94
CA GLU A 91 -3.86 -3.72 20.01
C GLU A 91 -2.50 -4.16 19.46
N VAL A 92 -2.47 -5.16 18.58
CA VAL A 92 -1.21 -5.72 18.05
C VAL A 92 -0.46 -4.72 17.18
N LEU A 93 -1.17 -3.96 16.34
CA LEU A 93 -0.56 -3.00 15.42
C LEU A 93 -0.36 -1.61 16.05
N ALA A 94 -0.71 -1.45 17.33
CA ALA A 94 -0.61 -0.21 18.09
C ALA A 94 -1.27 0.99 17.37
N VAL A 95 -2.49 0.79 16.85
CA VAL A 95 -3.32 1.82 16.21
C VAL A 95 -4.75 1.74 16.72
N ASP A 96 -5.55 2.77 16.49
CA ASP A 96 -6.96 2.77 16.91
C ASP A 96 -7.82 1.82 16.05
N ALA A 97 -8.83 1.19 16.66
CA ALA A 97 -9.77 0.30 15.95
C ALA A 97 -10.51 1.01 14.80
N SER A 98 -10.76 2.32 14.92
CA SER A 98 -11.32 3.13 13.83
C SER A 98 -10.40 3.20 12.61
N ARG A 99 -9.07 3.20 12.80
CA ARG A 99 -8.09 3.17 11.72
C ARG A 99 -7.99 1.79 11.09
N ILE A 100 -8.14 0.72 11.87
CA ILE A 100 -8.30 -0.63 11.32
C ILE A 100 -9.56 -0.69 10.44
N ALA A 101 -10.68 -0.13 10.89
CA ALA A 101 -11.90 -0.05 10.09
C ALA A 101 -11.70 0.74 8.78
N THR A 102 -10.92 1.83 8.81
CA THR A 102 -10.51 2.55 7.58
C THR A 102 -9.72 1.65 6.64
N ALA A 103 -8.79 0.84 7.15
CA ALA A 103 -8.02 -0.10 6.32
C ALA A 103 -8.90 -1.18 5.69
N VAL A 104 -9.85 -1.72 6.46
CA VAL A 104 -10.85 -2.67 5.95
C VAL A 104 -11.71 -2.02 4.87
N SER A 105 -12.14 -0.77 5.07
CA SER A 105 -12.88 -0.01 4.06
C SER A 105 -12.08 0.15 2.77
N TYR A 106 -10.79 0.49 2.84
CA TYR A 106 -9.93 0.56 1.65
C TYR A 106 -9.83 -0.80 0.94
N TYR A 107 -9.65 -1.87 1.70
CA TYR A 107 -9.61 -3.23 1.15
C TYR A 107 -10.90 -3.60 0.41
N THR A 108 -12.08 -3.19 0.91
CA THR A 108 -13.34 -3.46 0.19
C THR A 108 -13.43 -2.77 -1.17
N SER A 109 -12.77 -1.63 -1.35
CA SER A 109 -12.72 -0.90 -2.62
C SER A 109 -11.64 -1.43 -3.56
N TYR A 110 -10.53 -1.94 -3.02
CA TYR A 110 -9.34 -2.35 -3.78
C TYR A 110 -8.82 -3.74 -3.37
N PRO A 111 -9.66 -4.80 -3.41
CA PRO A 111 -9.25 -6.12 -2.92
C PRO A 111 -8.11 -6.72 -3.76
N ASP A 112 -8.20 -6.61 -5.09
CA ASP A 112 -7.21 -7.19 -6.01
C ASP A 112 -5.80 -6.62 -5.81
N GLU A 113 -5.70 -5.32 -5.53
CA GLU A 113 -4.43 -4.63 -5.24
C GLU A 113 -3.79 -5.19 -3.97
N ILE A 114 -4.57 -5.24 -2.89
CA ILE A 114 -4.07 -5.70 -1.59
C ILE A 114 -3.78 -7.20 -1.60
N ASP A 115 -4.59 -7.99 -2.30
CA ASP A 115 -4.37 -9.43 -2.43
C ASP A 115 -3.11 -9.75 -3.22
N ALA A 116 -2.78 -8.95 -4.24
CA ALA A 116 -1.50 -9.04 -4.93
C ALA A 116 -0.33 -8.68 -4.00
N GLU A 117 -0.44 -7.60 -3.20
CA GLU A 117 0.61 -7.22 -2.24
C GLU A 117 0.84 -8.31 -1.18
N ILE A 118 -0.22 -8.95 -0.67
CA ILE A 118 -0.12 -10.08 0.27
C ILE A 118 0.58 -11.26 -0.40
N THR A 119 0.17 -11.62 -1.62
CA THR A 119 0.76 -12.74 -2.36
C THR A 119 2.26 -12.53 -2.59
N ASP A 120 2.65 -11.32 -3.04
CA ASP A 120 4.06 -10.97 -3.23
C ASP A 120 4.86 -11.07 -1.93
N ALA A 121 4.29 -10.60 -0.81
CA ALA A 121 4.93 -10.68 0.50
C ALA A 121 5.11 -12.12 0.98
N ASP A 122 4.13 -13.00 0.74
CA ASP A 122 4.19 -14.41 1.07
C ASP A 122 5.28 -15.13 0.28
N GLU A 123 5.37 -14.87 -1.03
CA GLU A 123 6.43 -15.45 -1.87
C GLU A 123 7.83 -15.01 -1.44
N VAL A 124 7.99 -13.71 -1.09
CA VAL A 124 9.27 -13.19 -0.57
C VAL A 124 9.63 -13.89 0.74
N SER A 125 8.67 -14.07 1.62
CA SER A 125 8.86 -14.75 2.91
C SER A 125 9.28 -16.21 2.71
N ALA A 126 8.60 -16.95 1.84
CA ALA A 126 8.94 -18.33 1.52
C ALA A 126 10.36 -18.47 0.93
N ARG A 127 10.73 -17.60 -0.02
CA ARG A 127 12.09 -17.58 -0.60
C ARG A 127 13.17 -17.29 0.46
N ALA A 128 12.89 -16.37 1.39
CA ALA A 128 13.81 -16.05 2.49
C ALA A 128 13.98 -17.24 3.46
N GLU A 129 12.90 -17.95 3.79
CA GLU A 129 12.97 -19.15 4.62
C GLU A 129 13.79 -20.27 3.97
N GLU A 130 13.59 -20.52 2.67
CA GLU A 130 14.36 -21.50 1.90
C GLU A 130 15.85 -21.17 1.90
N ALA A 131 16.20 -19.91 1.62
CA ALA A 131 17.58 -19.44 1.65
C ALA A 131 18.22 -19.62 3.04
N TRP A 132 17.48 -19.27 4.11
CA TRP A 132 17.93 -19.47 5.48
C TRP A 132 18.14 -20.95 5.82
N ARG A 133 17.23 -21.84 5.39
CA ARG A 133 17.37 -23.29 5.58
C ARG A 133 18.60 -23.85 4.87
N ILE A 134 18.84 -23.43 3.63
CA ILE A 134 20.02 -23.84 2.85
C ILE A 134 21.30 -23.37 3.56
N GLN A 135 21.36 -22.08 3.93
CA GLN A 135 22.51 -21.51 4.63
C GLN A 135 22.81 -22.26 5.93
N ARG A 136 21.77 -22.55 6.73
CA ARG A 136 21.93 -23.27 7.99
C ARG A 136 22.45 -24.69 7.80
N ARG A 137 22.08 -25.37 6.71
CA ARG A 137 22.61 -26.71 6.37
C ARG A 137 24.06 -26.69 5.88
N LEU A 138 24.53 -25.58 5.30
CA LEU A 138 25.89 -25.46 4.78
C LEU A 138 26.92 -25.02 5.84
N ILE A 139 26.46 -24.34 6.89
CA ILE A 139 27.32 -23.77 7.95
C ILE A 139 27.27 -24.58 9.26
N ALA A 140 26.31 -25.50 9.42
CA ALA A 140 26.24 -26.45 10.52
C ALA A 140 26.96 -27.75 10.17
#